data_AF-A0AAV2B6F0-F1
#
_entry.id   AF-A0AAV2B6F0-F1
#
_cell.length_a   1.000
_cell.length_b   1.000
_cell.length_c   1.000
_cell.angle_alpha   90.00
_cell.angle_beta   90.00
_cell.angle_gamma   90.00
#
_symmetry.space_group_name_H-M   'P 1'
#
loop_
_entity.id
_entity.type
_entity.pdbx_description
1 polymer ?
#
loop_
_entity_poly.entity_id
_entity_poly.type
_entity_poly.pdbx_seq_one_letter_code
_entity_poly.pdbx_strand_id
1 'polypeptide(L)'
;MDKLFLSGTFKNFIKPRVFVTDGTTFRLHYRLTALILTVGSILVSATQFYGDPMQCIQSDDVPNKVLNTFCWVEGTFSLPKALHKEVGVEVVYPGIDQRDPGDEAVYHAYYQWVCFVLLLQAALFYIPRFTWRSWEGGRLKHLLQQQLNKPVLGHCERKQCCEQLVRYFRANMRHHSSYAFKYLICEVMNLANVIGQIYFVDYFLGGEFTTYGIEVLHFTVRPQENRTDPMVRIFPRLTKCLFHRYGPSGDVMKYDSLCLLPLNIVNEKIYVLLWFWFIILAVCSAISILYKVLLISSRTARFYALRSIARLTPKDHIERIVRKTSYGDWFVFFLLAKNMEVINFRNVLADLHKDFDIPLLNNDGMATSSA
;
A
#
# COMPACT_ATOMS: atom_id res chain seq x y z
N MET A 1 24.85 10.76 -8.67
CA MET A 1 23.45 11.27 -8.62
C MET A 1 22.65 10.68 -7.44
N ASP A 2 23.28 9.85 -6.59
CA ASP A 2 22.62 9.03 -5.57
C ASP A 2 22.28 9.79 -4.27
N LYS A 3 22.96 10.91 -4.01
CA LYS A 3 22.68 11.75 -2.83
C LYS A 3 21.44 12.64 -2.98
N LEU A 4 20.92 12.83 -4.21
CA LEU A 4 19.83 13.78 -4.49
C LEU A 4 18.44 13.14 -4.36
N PHE A 5 18.24 11.94 -4.92
CA PHE A 5 16.94 11.28 -4.94
C PHE A 5 16.59 10.59 -3.61
N LEU A 6 17.55 9.94 -2.97
CA LEU A 6 17.34 9.27 -1.69
C LEU A 6 17.19 10.29 -0.57
N SER A 7 18.07 11.30 -0.44
CA SER A 7 17.99 12.22 0.69
C SER A 7 16.74 13.09 0.66
N GLY A 8 16.27 13.56 -0.50
CA GLY A 8 15.05 14.36 -0.61
C GLY A 8 13.78 13.58 -0.27
N THR A 9 13.66 12.36 -0.80
CA THR A 9 12.49 11.48 -0.59
C THR A 9 12.44 10.94 0.83
N PHE A 10 13.57 10.46 1.37
CA PHE A 10 13.65 9.99 2.77
C PHE A 10 13.49 11.15 3.76
N LYS A 11 14.02 12.34 3.48
CA LYS A 11 13.84 13.52 4.35
C LYS A 11 12.40 14.02 4.34
N ASN A 12 11.69 13.94 3.22
CA ASN A 12 10.25 14.20 3.16
C ASN A 12 9.40 13.10 3.82
N PHE A 13 9.94 11.88 3.90
CA PHE A 13 9.38 10.80 4.71
C PHE A 13 9.59 11.06 6.21
N ILE A 14 10.77 11.53 6.64
CA ILE A 14 11.04 11.72 8.08
C ILE A 14 10.46 13.05 8.61
N LYS A 15 10.23 14.06 7.75
CA LYS A 15 9.64 15.33 8.18
C LYS A 15 8.29 15.11 8.88
N PRO A 16 8.16 15.51 10.16
CA PRO A 16 6.88 15.51 10.85
C PRO A 16 5.91 16.43 10.11
N ARG A 17 4.71 15.93 9.80
CA ARG A 17 3.68 16.77 9.18
C ARG A 17 3.15 17.75 10.20
N VAL A 18 3.05 19.02 9.76
CA VAL A 18 2.40 20.09 10.52
C VAL A 18 0.91 19.80 10.72
N PHE A 19 0.27 19.08 9.78
CA PHE A 19 -1.13 18.66 9.89
C PHE A 19 -1.33 17.18 9.55
N VAL A 20 -2.04 16.48 10.42
CA VAL A 20 -2.50 15.11 10.29
C VAL A 20 -3.94 15.10 9.77
N THR A 21 -4.10 14.95 8.45
CA THR A 21 -5.43 14.83 7.82
C THR A 21 -5.88 13.38 7.61
N ASP A 22 -4.99 12.41 7.86
CA ASP A 22 -5.15 11.01 7.50
C ASP A 22 -4.78 10.03 8.64
N GLY A 23 -5.48 8.90 8.67
CA GLY A 23 -5.28 7.81 9.60
C GLY A 23 -3.95 7.08 9.43
N THR A 24 -3.56 6.27 10.43
CA THR A 24 -2.32 5.49 10.39
C THR A 24 -2.34 4.46 9.26
N THR A 25 -3.46 3.75 9.09
CA THR A 25 -3.62 2.74 8.02
C THR A 25 -3.46 3.36 6.63
N PHE A 26 -4.03 4.55 6.40
CA PHE A 26 -3.87 5.30 5.15
C PHE A 26 -2.39 5.54 4.80
N ARG A 27 -1.54 5.79 5.81
CA ARG A 27 -0.08 5.98 5.61
C ARG A 27 0.64 4.68 5.28
N LEU A 28 0.16 3.53 5.75
CA LEU A 28 0.76 2.25 5.38
C LEU A 28 0.65 2.03 3.87
N HIS A 29 -0.48 2.42 3.24
CA HIS A 29 -0.68 2.35 1.78
C HIS A 29 0.27 3.26 1.00
N TYR A 30 0.02 4.57 0.99
CA TYR A 30 0.73 5.45 0.06
C TYR A 30 2.19 5.72 0.43
N ARG A 31 2.60 5.38 1.66
CA ARG A 31 3.92 5.72 2.19
C ARG A 31 4.81 4.50 2.31
N LEU A 32 4.44 3.55 3.16
CA LEU A 32 5.26 2.38 3.43
C LEU A 32 5.20 1.39 2.27
N THR A 33 4.01 1.09 1.76
CA THR A 33 3.85 0.16 0.62
C THR A 33 4.46 0.75 -0.65
N ALA A 34 4.17 2.02 -0.96
CA ALA A 34 4.81 2.69 -2.09
C ALA A 34 6.34 2.72 -1.96
N LEU A 35 6.90 2.90 -0.75
CA LEU A 35 8.35 2.82 -0.51
C LEU A 35 8.88 1.40 -0.76
N ILE A 36 8.24 0.37 -0.21
CA ILE A 36 8.65 -1.04 -0.41
C ILE A 36 8.67 -1.36 -1.92
N LEU A 37 7.61 -1.00 -2.64
CA LEU A 37 7.51 -1.23 -4.09
C LEU A 37 8.56 -0.44 -4.89
N THR A 38 8.78 0.83 -4.54
CA THR A 38 9.79 1.66 -5.21
C THR A 38 11.21 1.13 -4.97
N VAL A 39 11.52 0.74 -3.74
CA VAL A 39 12.82 0.13 -3.40
C VAL A 39 12.98 -1.21 -4.13
N GLY A 40 11.94 -2.04 -4.19
CA GLY A 40 11.94 -3.27 -4.98
C GLY A 40 12.19 -3.02 -6.46
N SER A 41 11.50 -2.04 -7.06
CA SER A 41 11.71 -1.64 -8.46
C SER A 41 13.15 -1.18 -8.72
N ILE A 42 13.73 -0.36 -7.83
CA ILE A 42 15.13 0.07 -7.92
C ILE A 42 16.08 -1.12 -7.82
N LEU A 43 15.84 -2.06 -6.91
CA LEU A 43 16.70 -3.23 -6.72
C LEU A 43 16.71 -4.12 -7.97
N VAL A 44 15.53 -4.43 -8.51
CA VAL A 44 15.38 -5.22 -9.75
C VAL A 44 16.03 -4.50 -10.93
N SER A 45 15.83 -3.18 -11.04
CA SER A 45 16.43 -2.38 -12.11
C SER A 45 17.96 -2.37 -12.01
N ALA A 46 18.51 -2.27 -10.80
CA ALA A 46 19.95 -2.32 -10.58
C ALA A 46 20.53 -3.64 -11.08
N THR A 47 19.89 -4.77 -10.76
CA THR A 47 20.34 -6.09 -11.23
C THR A 47 20.13 -6.31 -12.73
N GLN A 48 19.10 -5.69 -13.33
CA GLN A 48 18.77 -5.86 -14.74
C GLN A 48 19.66 -5.02 -15.67
N PHE A 49 20.05 -3.80 -15.25
CA PHE A 49 20.81 -2.87 -16.10
C PHE A 49 22.31 -2.77 -15.75
N TYR A 50 22.69 -3.01 -14.50
CA TYR A 50 24.09 -2.92 -14.06
C TYR A 50 24.72 -4.28 -13.71
N GLY A 51 23.91 -5.33 -13.58
CA GLY A 51 24.38 -6.71 -13.41
C GLY A 51 24.29 -7.51 -14.71
N ASP A 52 24.71 -8.77 -14.65
CA ASP A 52 24.43 -9.77 -15.68
C ASP A 52 23.08 -10.43 -15.35
N PRO A 53 21.99 -10.08 -16.06
CA PRO A 53 20.65 -10.56 -15.70
C PRO A 53 20.50 -12.08 -15.93
N MET A 54 21.33 -12.65 -16.81
CA MET A 54 21.29 -14.06 -17.17
C MET A 54 22.64 -14.55 -17.71
N GLN A 55 22.99 -15.80 -17.39
CA GLN A 55 24.22 -16.45 -17.84
C GLN A 55 23.91 -17.86 -18.35
N CYS A 56 24.11 -18.10 -19.64
CA CYS A 56 23.90 -19.41 -20.26
C CYS A 56 25.19 -20.21 -20.38
N ILE A 57 25.07 -21.53 -20.26
CA ILE A 57 26.17 -22.47 -20.50
C ILE A 57 26.44 -22.50 -22.02
N GLN A 58 27.70 -22.24 -22.37
CA GLN A 58 28.16 -22.16 -23.76
C GLN A 58 28.24 -23.53 -24.42
N SER A 59 27.90 -23.58 -25.72
CA SER A 59 28.41 -24.59 -26.65
C SER A 59 29.47 -23.92 -27.54
N ASP A 60 30.59 -24.60 -27.82
CA ASP A 60 31.81 -24.00 -28.42
C ASP A 60 31.58 -23.19 -29.72
N ASP A 61 30.47 -23.45 -30.43
CA ASP A 61 30.13 -22.83 -31.71
C ASP A 61 29.38 -21.48 -31.64
N VAL A 62 28.92 -21.04 -30.46
CA VAL A 62 28.10 -19.82 -30.30
C VAL A 62 28.72 -18.87 -29.27
N PRO A 63 28.94 -17.58 -29.61
CA PRO A 63 29.44 -16.60 -28.64
C PRO A 63 28.44 -16.38 -27.48
N ASN A 64 28.92 -16.47 -26.24
CA ASN A 64 28.09 -16.32 -25.03
C ASN A 64 27.24 -15.06 -25.00
N LYS A 65 27.79 -13.93 -25.46
CA LYS A 65 27.04 -12.66 -25.45
C LYS A 65 25.81 -12.71 -26.36
N VAL A 66 25.92 -13.39 -27.51
CA VAL A 66 24.79 -13.56 -28.44
C VAL A 66 23.75 -14.47 -27.82
N LEU A 67 24.17 -15.61 -27.29
CA LEU A 67 23.29 -16.58 -26.64
C LEU A 67 22.54 -15.95 -25.44
N ASN A 68 23.28 -15.29 -24.53
CA ASN A 68 22.69 -14.61 -23.38
C ASN A 68 21.70 -13.52 -23.81
N THR A 69 22.03 -12.72 -24.84
CA THR A 69 21.13 -11.66 -25.30
C THR A 69 19.87 -12.24 -25.95
N PHE A 70 20.02 -13.26 -26.79
CA PHE A 70 18.91 -13.92 -27.46
C PHE A 70 17.95 -14.55 -26.45
N CYS A 71 18.48 -15.39 -25.56
CA CYS A 71 17.68 -16.08 -24.54
C CYS A 71 17.02 -15.09 -23.56
N TRP A 72 17.64 -13.93 -23.34
CA TRP A 72 17.07 -12.90 -22.49
C TRP A 72 15.85 -12.25 -23.16
N VAL A 73 15.93 -11.99 -24.46
CA VAL A 73 14.89 -11.31 -25.26
C VAL A 73 13.73 -12.24 -25.61
N GLU A 74 14.02 -13.42 -26.15
CA GLU A 74 13.01 -14.42 -26.55
C GLU A 74 12.36 -15.11 -25.34
N GLY A 75 13.04 -15.10 -24.20
CA GLY A 75 12.59 -15.78 -22.99
C GLY A 75 13.12 -17.19 -22.88
N THR A 76 12.88 -17.79 -21.71
CA THR A 76 13.31 -19.15 -21.38
C THR A 76 12.10 -19.99 -20.98
N PHE A 77 12.26 -21.30 -20.85
CA PHE A 77 11.16 -22.18 -20.45
C PHE A 77 11.61 -23.25 -19.45
N SER A 78 10.64 -23.79 -18.73
CA SER A 78 10.79 -24.99 -17.90
C SER A 78 9.73 -26.02 -18.25
N LEU A 79 9.99 -27.28 -17.92
CA LEU A 79 9.10 -28.41 -18.19
C LEU A 79 8.42 -28.86 -16.88
N PRO A 80 7.09 -28.70 -16.72
CA PRO A 80 6.38 -29.10 -15.50
C PRO A 80 6.57 -30.58 -15.14
N LYS A 81 6.68 -31.47 -16.14
CA LYS A 81 6.93 -32.91 -15.97
C LYS A 81 8.19 -33.22 -15.16
N ALA A 82 9.14 -32.29 -15.13
CA ALA A 82 10.45 -32.43 -14.50
C ALA A 82 10.55 -31.72 -13.14
N LEU A 83 9.47 -31.13 -12.64
CA LEU A 83 9.49 -30.37 -11.39
C LEU A 83 9.58 -31.27 -10.15
N HIS A 84 8.98 -32.47 -10.22
CA HIS A 84 8.92 -33.43 -9.11
C HIS A 84 9.95 -34.57 -9.21
N LYS A 85 10.84 -34.53 -10.20
CA LYS A 85 11.90 -35.53 -10.40
C LYS A 85 13.02 -35.35 -9.39
N GLU A 86 13.73 -36.43 -9.06
CA GLU A 86 14.83 -36.40 -8.09
C GLU A 86 16.07 -35.69 -8.66
N VAL A 87 16.48 -34.62 -7.99
CA VAL A 87 17.64 -33.81 -8.39
C VAL A 87 18.94 -34.56 -8.09
N GLY A 88 19.84 -34.62 -9.07
CA GLY A 88 21.13 -35.30 -8.96
C GLY A 88 21.09 -36.79 -9.34
N VAL A 89 19.90 -37.36 -9.54
CA VAL A 89 19.70 -38.71 -10.05
C VAL A 89 18.99 -38.67 -11.41
N GLU A 90 17.79 -38.12 -11.47
CA GLU A 90 16.97 -38.06 -12.68
C GLU A 90 17.16 -36.75 -13.45
N VAL A 91 17.29 -35.63 -12.75
CA VAL A 91 17.40 -34.29 -13.34
C VAL A 91 18.50 -33.45 -12.68
N VAL A 92 19.07 -32.51 -13.42
CA VAL A 92 20.11 -31.59 -12.89
C VAL A 92 19.50 -30.50 -12.02
N TYR A 93 18.26 -30.08 -12.31
CA TYR A 93 17.52 -29.06 -11.57
C TYR A 93 16.02 -29.22 -11.82
N PRO A 94 15.14 -28.84 -10.87
CA PRO A 94 13.69 -28.96 -11.06
C PRO A 94 13.21 -28.20 -12.30
N GLY A 95 12.41 -28.87 -13.13
CA GLY A 95 11.87 -28.29 -14.36
C GLY A 95 12.81 -28.35 -15.57
N ILE A 96 13.94 -29.04 -15.46
CA ILE A 96 14.91 -29.23 -16.55
C ILE A 96 14.97 -30.70 -16.94
N ASP A 97 14.58 -30.97 -18.19
CA ASP A 97 14.61 -32.32 -18.77
C ASP A 97 14.68 -32.22 -20.30
N GLN A 98 14.87 -33.35 -20.98
CA GLN A 98 14.72 -33.44 -22.42
C GLN A 98 13.27 -33.13 -22.82
N ARG A 99 13.13 -32.29 -23.85
CA ARG A 99 11.82 -31.92 -24.40
C ARG A 99 11.44 -32.90 -25.51
N ASP A 100 10.34 -33.60 -25.30
CA ASP A 100 9.75 -34.52 -26.25
C ASP A 100 8.63 -33.85 -27.06
N PRO A 101 8.32 -34.33 -28.28
CA PRO A 101 7.20 -33.82 -29.07
C PRO A 101 5.87 -34.09 -28.36
N GLY A 102 5.26 -33.03 -27.79
CA GLY A 102 4.01 -33.11 -27.05
C GLY A 102 4.09 -32.59 -25.61
N ASP A 103 5.30 -32.30 -25.10
CA ASP A 103 5.44 -31.74 -23.76
C ASP A 103 4.94 -30.30 -23.68
N GLU A 104 4.20 -30.02 -22.61
CA GLU A 104 3.88 -28.66 -22.19
C GLU A 104 5.14 -27.96 -21.65
N ALA A 105 5.41 -26.76 -22.16
CA ALA A 105 6.51 -25.92 -21.70
C ALA A 105 5.95 -24.63 -21.12
N VAL A 106 6.40 -24.28 -19.91
CA VAL A 106 6.04 -23.02 -19.26
C VAL A 106 7.10 -21.99 -19.59
N TYR A 107 6.71 -20.93 -20.29
CA TYR A 107 7.60 -19.87 -20.72
C TYR A 107 7.70 -18.76 -19.68
N HIS A 108 8.94 -18.39 -19.36
CA HIS A 108 9.31 -17.37 -18.40
C HIS A 108 9.88 -16.16 -19.15
N ALA A 109 9.05 -15.12 -19.29
CA ALA A 109 9.46 -13.81 -19.82
C ALA A 109 9.01 -12.63 -18.92
N TYR A 110 8.30 -12.91 -17.82
CA TYR A 110 7.75 -11.89 -16.92
C TYR A 110 8.85 -11.04 -16.26
N TYR A 111 10.05 -11.59 -16.05
CA TYR A 111 11.15 -10.94 -15.32
C TYR A 111 11.61 -9.62 -15.97
N GLN A 112 11.43 -9.46 -17.29
CA GLN A 112 11.74 -8.22 -18.01
C GLN A 112 10.82 -7.07 -17.57
N TRP A 113 9.60 -7.40 -17.13
CA TRP A 113 8.52 -6.46 -16.82
C TRP A 113 8.39 -6.14 -15.33
N VAL A 114 9.01 -6.94 -14.45
CA VAL A 114 8.87 -6.82 -12.99
C VAL A 114 9.17 -5.39 -12.50
N CYS A 115 10.22 -4.75 -13.00
CA CYS A 115 10.59 -3.39 -12.56
C CYS A 115 9.50 -2.35 -12.88
N PHE A 116 8.89 -2.44 -14.07
CA PHE A 116 7.80 -1.56 -14.51
C PHE A 116 6.51 -1.85 -13.76
N VAL A 117 6.20 -3.13 -13.55
CA VAL A 117 5.04 -3.58 -12.76
C VAL A 117 5.13 -3.02 -11.35
N LEU A 118 6.25 -3.22 -10.63
CA LEU A 118 6.43 -2.70 -9.27
C LEU A 118 6.26 -1.17 -9.19
N LEU A 119 6.73 -0.43 -10.20
CA LEU A 119 6.58 1.03 -10.26
C LEU A 119 5.13 1.44 -10.51
N LEU A 120 4.43 0.75 -11.42
CA LEU A 120 3.00 0.95 -11.65
C LEU A 120 2.20 0.69 -10.37
N GLN A 121 2.50 -0.40 -9.66
CA GLN A 121 1.85 -0.72 -8.39
C GLN A 121 2.09 0.38 -7.35
N ALA A 122 3.32 0.90 -7.24
CA ALA A 122 3.63 2.00 -6.33
C ALA A 122 2.79 3.26 -6.65
N ALA A 123 2.59 3.56 -7.93
CA ALA A 123 1.73 4.67 -8.36
C ALA A 123 0.25 4.41 -8.01
N LEU A 124 -0.26 3.19 -8.22
CA LEU A 124 -1.63 2.80 -7.88
C LEU A 124 -1.92 2.95 -6.37
N PHE A 125 -0.97 2.58 -5.50
CA PHE A 125 -1.08 2.82 -4.05
C PHE A 125 -1.09 4.30 -3.65
N TYR A 126 -0.65 5.20 -4.53
CA TYR A 126 -0.72 6.65 -4.29
C TYR A 126 -2.06 7.27 -4.68
N ILE A 127 -2.85 6.62 -5.55
CA ILE A 127 -4.13 7.16 -6.06
C ILE A 127 -5.10 7.56 -4.93
N PRO A 128 -5.35 6.73 -3.90
CA PRO A 128 -6.25 7.13 -2.82
C PRO A 128 -5.80 8.36 -2.06
N ARG A 129 -4.48 8.54 -1.90
CA ARG A 129 -3.92 9.73 -1.28
C ARG A 129 -4.10 10.96 -2.15
N PHE A 130 -3.87 10.82 -3.45
CA PHE A 130 -4.09 11.89 -4.41
C PHE A 130 -5.55 12.35 -4.38
N THR A 131 -6.49 11.41 -4.47
CA THR A 131 -7.93 11.70 -4.40
C THR A 131 -8.33 12.39 -3.09
N TRP A 132 -7.88 11.88 -1.94
CA TRP A 132 -8.15 12.52 -0.65
C TRP A 132 -7.60 13.94 -0.58
N ARG A 133 -6.37 14.16 -1.05
CA ARG A 133 -5.74 15.49 -1.04
C ARG A 133 -6.51 16.48 -1.91
N SER A 134 -6.95 16.05 -3.09
CA SER A 134 -7.75 16.86 -4.00
C SER A 134 -9.13 17.19 -3.42
N TRP A 135 -9.78 16.24 -2.74
CA TRP A 135 -11.09 16.45 -2.11
C TRP A 135 -11.03 17.25 -0.81
N GLU A 136 -9.97 17.11 -0.01
CA GLU A 136 -9.79 17.84 1.23
C GLU A 136 -9.52 19.33 0.99
N GLY A 137 -8.83 19.66 -0.12
CA GLY A 137 -8.62 21.04 -0.57
C GLY A 137 -7.91 21.93 0.45
N GLY A 138 -7.22 21.35 1.44
CA GLY A 138 -6.62 22.08 2.54
C GLY A 138 -7.63 22.72 3.50
N ARG A 139 -8.90 22.32 3.52
CA ARG A 139 -9.93 22.92 4.39
C ARG A 139 -9.50 22.94 5.86
N LEU A 140 -8.93 21.84 6.37
CA LEU A 140 -8.49 21.79 7.76
C LEU A 140 -7.36 22.79 8.04
N LYS A 141 -6.42 22.93 7.08
CA LYS A 141 -5.31 23.87 7.19
C LYS A 141 -5.81 25.31 7.28
N HIS A 142 -6.82 25.67 6.49
CA HIS A 142 -7.41 27.01 6.51
C HIS A 142 -8.20 27.26 7.80
N LEU A 143 -8.95 26.25 8.29
CA LEU A 143 -9.71 26.36 9.55
C LEU A 143 -8.81 26.56 10.77
N LEU A 144 -7.63 25.94 10.81
CA LEU A 144 -6.69 26.07 11.92
C LEU A 144 -5.79 27.31 11.83
N GLN A 145 -5.78 27.99 10.67
CA GLN A 145 -4.92 29.16 10.36
C GLN A 145 -3.42 28.96 10.68
N GLN A 146 -2.98 27.72 10.88
CA GLN A 146 -1.66 27.33 11.39
C GLN A 146 -1.25 27.89 12.76
N GLN A 147 -2.11 28.65 13.43
CA GLN A 147 -1.80 29.28 14.71
C GLN A 147 -2.23 28.43 15.90
N LEU A 148 -3.36 27.73 15.79
CA LEU A 148 -3.94 26.95 16.89
C LEU A 148 -3.17 25.65 17.22
N ASN A 149 -2.23 25.24 16.36
CA ASN A 149 -1.31 24.13 16.63
C ASN A 149 -0.07 24.56 17.44
N LYS A 150 0.13 25.86 17.68
CA LYS A 150 1.27 26.35 18.45
C LYS A 150 0.94 26.35 19.96
N PRO A 151 1.87 25.90 20.84
CA PRO A 151 1.64 25.92 22.28
C PRO A 151 1.63 27.34 22.86
N VAL A 152 2.49 28.21 22.32
CA VAL A 152 2.60 29.60 22.74
C VAL A 152 1.94 30.49 21.68
N LEU A 153 0.84 31.13 22.08
CA LEU A 153 0.08 32.09 21.28
C LEU A 153 -0.37 33.21 22.21
N GLY A 154 -0.36 34.46 21.74
CA GLY A 154 -0.81 35.60 22.52
C GLY A 154 -2.26 35.43 22.98
N HIS A 155 -2.61 35.94 24.17
CA HIS A 155 -3.94 35.74 24.73
C HIS A 155 -5.06 36.29 23.83
N CYS A 156 -4.88 37.51 23.29
CA CYS A 156 -5.84 38.13 22.38
C CYS A 156 -5.96 37.37 21.05
N GLU A 157 -4.84 37.00 20.43
CA GLU A 157 -4.81 36.25 19.17
C GLU A 157 -5.47 34.89 19.31
N ARG A 158 -5.18 34.16 20.40
CA ARG A 158 -5.80 32.88 20.70
C ARG A 158 -7.32 33.01 20.80
N LYS A 159 -7.81 34.00 21.56
CA LYS A 159 -9.24 34.24 21.74
C LYS A 159 -9.92 34.53 20.39
N GLN A 160 -9.34 35.42 19.58
CA GLN A 160 -9.87 35.75 18.26
C GLN A 160 -9.93 34.54 17.32
N CYS A 161 -8.87 33.72 17.27
CA CYS A 161 -8.84 32.50 16.44
C CYS A 161 -9.89 31.48 16.89
N CYS A 162 -10.03 31.26 18.21
CA CYS A 162 -11.04 30.38 18.77
C CYS A 162 -12.46 30.87 18.45
N GLU A 163 -12.73 32.18 18.60
CA GLU A 163 -14.03 32.78 18.28
C GLU A 163 -14.39 32.65 16.80
N GLN A 164 -13.43 32.85 15.89
CA GLN A 164 -13.63 32.63 14.45
C GLN A 164 -13.98 31.17 14.14
N LEU A 165 -13.31 30.22 14.79
CA LEU A 165 -13.58 28.79 14.61
C LEU A 165 -14.98 28.43 15.14
N VAL A 166 -15.36 28.94 16.31
CA VAL A 166 -16.70 28.75 16.90
C VAL A 166 -17.77 29.34 15.98
N ARG A 167 -17.56 30.56 15.46
CA ARG A 167 -18.49 31.21 14.51
C ARG A 167 -18.67 30.39 13.23
N TYR A 168 -17.59 29.83 12.69
CA TYR A 168 -17.66 28.93 11.55
C TYR A 168 -18.51 27.69 11.86
N PHE A 169 -18.27 27.04 13.00
CA PHE A 169 -19.06 25.86 13.37
C PHE A 169 -20.53 26.20 13.54
N ARG A 170 -20.88 27.31 14.21
CA ARG A 170 -22.26 27.76 14.34
C ARG A 170 -22.96 27.89 12.98
N ALA A 171 -22.30 28.49 12.00
CA ALA A 171 -22.89 28.70 10.67
C ALA A 171 -22.97 27.41 9.83
N ASN A 172 -22.07 26.45 10.04
CA ASN A 172 -21.90 25.29 9.15
C ASN A 172 -22.12 23.93 9.82
N MET A 173 -22.76 23.89 10.99
CA MET A 173 -23.14 22.64 11.68
C MET A 173 -23.98 21.75 10.74
N ARG A 174 -23.81 20.43 10.83
CA ARG A 174 -24.51 19.39 10.04
C ARG A 174 -24.18 19.36 8.54
N HIS A 175 -23.46 20.33 8.00
CA HIS A 175 -23.03 20.33 6.59
C HIS A 175 -21.71 19.57 6.34
N HIS A 176 -21.06 19.02 7.38
CA HIS A 176 -19.79 18.30 7.23
C HIS A 176 -19.92 16.82 6.83
N SER A 177 -21.14 16.29 6.68
CA SER A 177 -21.36 14.87 6.33
C SER A 177 -20.71 14.46 5.02
N SER A 178 -20.76 15.32 3.98
CA SER A 178 -20.09 15.06 2.70
C SER A 178 -18.56 14.93 2.86
N TYR A 179 -17.95 15.71 3.75
CA TYR A 179 -16.51 15.65 4.00
C TYR A 179 -16.09 14.32 4.63
N ALA A 180 -16.83 13.85 5.63
CA ALA A 180 -16.57 12.56 6.26
C ALA A 180 -16.84 11.37 5.31
N PHE A 181 -17.86 11.48 4.46
CA PHE A 181 -18.18 10.46 3.45
C PHE A 181 -17.09 10.34 2.38
N LYS A 182 -16.56 11.47 1.88
CA LYS A 182 -15.41 11.50 0.98
C LYS A 182 -14.18 10.80 1.58
N TYR A 183 -13.92 11.00 2.88
CA TYR A 183 -12.84 10.28 3.57
C TYR A 183 -13.08 8.76 3.60
N LEU A 184 -14.31 8.34 3.93
CA LEU A 184 -14.69 6.92 3.95
C LEU A 184 -14.51 6.26 2.57
N ILE A 185 -14.89 6.95 1.48
CA ILE A 185 -14.66 6.46 0.11
C ILE A 185 -13.16 6.22 -0.13
N CYS A 186 -12.28 7.14 0.29
CA CYS A 186 -10.84 6.94 0.12
C CYS A 186 -10.29 5.74 0.93
N GLU A 187 -10.83 5.47 2.12
CA GLU A 187 -10.47 4.27 2.91
C GLU A 187 -10.94 2.98 2.22
N VAL A 188 -12.18 2.97 1.70
CA VAL A 188 -12.69 1.84 0.90
C VAL A 188 -11.84 1.65 -0.35
N MET A 189 -11.42 2.73 -1.01
CA MET A 189 -10.56 2.67 -2.19
C MET A 189 -9.16 2.12 -1.86
N ASN A 190 -8.62 2.38 -0.66
CA ASN A 190 -7.38 1.73 -0.21
C ASN A 190 -7.56 0.20 -0.07
N LEU A 191 -8.66 -0.24 0.54
CA LEU A 191 -8.96 -1.68 0.67
C LEU A 191 -9.16 -2.33 -0.70
N ALA A 192 -9.95 -1.70 -1.57
CA ALA A 192 -10.16 -2.16 -2.93
C ALA A 192 -8.84 -2.22 -3.72
N ASN A 193 -7.97 -1.22 -3.56
CA ASN A 193 -6.67 -1.22 -4.20
C ASN A 193 -5.81 -2.39 -3.72
N VAL A 194 -5.61 -2.60 -2.41
CA VAL A 194 -4.77 -3.73 -1.95
C VAL A 194 -5.31 -5.09 -2.38
N ILE A 195 -6.64 -5.29 -2.37
CA ILE A 195 -7.26 -6.52 -2.89
C ILE A 195 -7.00 -6.65 -4.39
N GLY A 196 -7.22 -5.58 -5.16
CA GLY A 196 -6.94 -5.55 -6.59
C GLY A 196 -5.47 -5.83 -6.91
N GLN A 197 -4.54 -5.36 -6.08
CA GLN A 197 -3.11 -5.61 -6.23
C GLN A 197 -2.74 -7.09 -6.01
N ILE A 198 -3.40 -7.77 -5.07
CA ILE A 198 -3.20 -9.21 -4.86
C ILE A 198 -3.60 -9.97 -6.13
N TYR A 199 -4.79 -9.70 -6.69
CA TYR A 199 -5.23 -10.33 -7.93
C TYR A 199 -4.40 -9.93 -9.15
N PHE A 200 -3.93 -8.69 -9.21
CA PHE A 200 -3.07 -8.22 -10.29
C PHE A 200 -1.72 -8.94 -10.30
N VAL A 201 -1.09 -9.14 -9.14
CA VAL A 201 0.14 -9.93 -9.04
C VAL A 201 -0.13 -11.41 -9.33
N ASP A 202 -1.26 -11.94 -8.86
CA ASP A 202 -1.65 -13.32 -9.14
C ASP A 202 -1.79 -13.58 -10.64
N TYR A 203 -2.51 -12.72 -11.35
CA TYR A 203 -2.60 -12.78 -12.80
C TYR A 203 -1.22 -12.64 -13.48
N PHE A 204 -0.38 -11.71 -13.00
CA PHE A 204 0.96 -11.50 -13.56
C PHE A 204 1.89 -12.71 -13.39
N LEU A 205 1.74 -13.49 -12.31
CA LEU A 205 2.53 -14.68 -12.02
C LEU A 205 1.84 -15.99 -12.46
N GLY A 206 0.75 -15.93 -13.22
CA GLY A 206 0.08 -17.12 -13.75
C GLY A 206 -0.85 -17.86 -12.78
N GLY A 207 -1.36 -17.18 -11.76
CA GLY A 207 -2.36 -17.72 -10.80
C GLY A 207 -1.77 -18.36 -9.55
N GLU A 208 -0.47 -18.22 -9.33
CA GLU A 208 0.26 -18.90 -8.25
C GLU A 208 0.55 -17.99 -7.04
N PHE A 209 0.21 -16.69 -7.10
CA PHE A 209 0.57 -15.75 -6.04
C PHE A 209 -0.31 -15.89 -4.80
N THR A 210 -1.61 -16.17 -4.97
CA THR A 210 -2.56 -16.24 -3.85
C THR A 210 -2.20 -17.30 -2.82
N THR A 211 -1.75 -18.48 -3.27
CA THR A 211 -1.31 -19.58 -2.39
C THR A 211 0.17 -19.48 -1.98
N TYR A 212 0.95 -18.66 -2.67
CA TYR A 212 2.41 -18.60 -2.55
C TYR A 212 2.94 -18.54 -1.12
N GLY A 213 2.49 -17.58 -0.30
CA GLY A 213 3.02 -17.42 1.05
C GLY A 213 2.65 -18.56 2.00
N ILE A 214 1.49 -19.18 1.81
CA ILE A 214 1.08 -20.37 2.58
C ILE A 214 1.97 -21.55 2.21
N GLU A 215 2.25 -21.75 0.92
CA GLU A 215 3.15 -22.79 0.43
C GLU A 215 4.58 -22.60 0.96
N VAL A 216 5.09 -21.36 1.01
CA VAL A 216 6.41 -21.04 1.57
C VAL A 216 6.49 -21.35 3.07
N LEU A 217 5.44 -21.07 3.84
CA LEU A 217 5.39 -21.43 5.27
C LEU A 217 5.39 -22.95 5.45
N HIS A 218 4.56 -23.68 4.69
CA HIS A 218 4.53 -25.14 4.74
C HIS A 218 5.87 -25.76 4.31
N PHE A 219 6.52 -25.19 3.30
CA PHE A 219 7.84 -25.62 2.84
C PHE A 219 8.89 -25.57 3.95
N THR A 220 8.92 -24.47 4.72
CA THR A 220 9.91 -24.26 5.79
C THR A 220 9.83 -25.35 6.88
N VAL A 221 8.66 -25.95 7.07
CA VAL A 221 8.40 -26.94 8.13
C VAL A 221 8.56 -28.39 7.65
N ARG A 222 8.51 -28.67 6.33
CA ARG A 222 8.59 -30.05 5.79
C ARG A 222 10.00 -30.66 5.90
N PRO A 223 10.18 -31.99 6.03
CA PRO A 223 11.49 -32.64 5.98
C PRO A 223 12.18 -32.50 4.61
N GLN A 224 13.52 -32.53 4.58
CA GLN A 224 14.36 -32.21 3.40
C GLN A 224 14.14 -33.16 2.20
N GLU A 225 13.78 -34.43 2.43
CA GLU A 225 13.82 -35.51 1.44
C GLU A 225 12.72 -35.43 0.34
N ASN A 226 11.66 -34.64 0.54
CA ASN A 226 10.54 -34.53 -0.42
C ASN A 226 10.13 -33.06 -0.68
N ARG A 227 11.13 -32.18 -0.73
CA ARG A 227 10.95 -30.72 -0.88
C ARG A 227 10.93 -30.31 -2.35
N THR A 228 9.75 -30.04 -2.90
CA THR A 228 9.62 -29.22 -4.12
C THR A 228 9.47 -27.76 -3.70
N ASP A 229 10.48 -26.94 -4.00
CA ASP A 229 10.49 -25.53 -3.63
C ASP A 229 9.42 -24.76 -4.43
N PRO A 230 8.35 -24.22 -3.82
CA PRO A 230 7.33 -23.45 -4.54
C PRO A 230 7.91 -22.20 -5.21
N MET A 231 9.01 -21.69 -4.66
CA MET A 231 9.78 -20.58 -5.21
C MET A 231 10.38 -20.91 -6.58
N VAL A 232 10.86 -22.15 -6.78
CA VAL A 232 11.51 -22.57 -8.03
C VAL A 232 10.49 -22.78 -9.14
N ARG A 233 9.25 -23.12 -8.81
CA ARG A 233 8.14 -23.24 -9.77
C ARG A 233 7.80 -21.90 -10.42
N ILE A 234 7.71 -20.84 -9.63
CA ILE A 234 7.30 -19.50 -10.09
C ILE A 234 8.51 -18.68 -10.56
N PHE A 235 9.62 -18.76 -9.82
CA PHE A 235 10.87 -18.02 -10.06
C PHE A 235 12.04 -18.98 -10.24
N PRO A 236 12.09 -19.76 -11.33
CA PRO A 236 13.18 -20.71 -11.57
C PRO A 236 14.52 -19.96 -11.67
N ARG A 237 15.55 -20.49 -11.00
CA ARG A 237 16.91 -19.93 -11.03
C ARG A 237 17.74 -20.49 -12.18
N LEU A 238 17.34 -21.63 -12.74
CA LEU A 238 17.93 -22.27 -13.90
C LEU A 238 16.79 -22.68 -14.85
N THR A 239 16.88 -22.31 -16.11
CA THR A 239 15.87 -22.59 -17.15
C THR A 239 16.52 -23.04 -18.45
N LYS A 240 15.71 -23.52 -19.40
CA LYS A 240 16.15 -23.93 -20.73
C LYS A 240 15.88 -22.81 -21.75
N CYS A 241 16.77 -22.68 -22.72
CA CYS A 241 16.62 -21.79 -23.87
C CYS A 241 16.92 -22.55 -25.15
N LEU A 242 16.07 -22.38 -26.16
CA LEU A 242 16.23 -23.02 -27.47
C LEU A 242 16.70 -21.98 -28.49
N PHE A 243 17.97 -22.02 -28.84
CA PHE A 243 18.56 -21.16 -29.85
C PHE A 243 18.59 -21.86 -31.21
N HIS A 244 18.16 -21.15 -32.27
CA HIS A 244 18.13 -21.68 -33.62
C HIS A 244 19.13 -20.93 -34.51
N ARG A 245 19.91 -21.68 -35.29
CA ARG A 245 20.87 -21.13 -36.25
C ARG A 245 20.86 -21.94 -37.54
N TYR A 246 21.16 -21.30 -38.66
CA TYR A 246 21.41 -21.99 -39.93
C TYR A 246 22.84 -22.53 -40.00
N GLY A 247 22.97 -23.82 -40.30
CA GLY A 247 24.24 -24.46 -40.60
C GLY A 247 24.75 -24.09 -42.01
N PRO A 248 25.98 -24.51 -42.39
CA PRO A 248 26.55 -24.22 -43.70
C PRO A 248 25.70 -24.71 -44.88
N SER A 249 24.95 -25.80 -44.69
CA SER A 249 24.04 -26.38 -45.70
C SER A 249 22.67 -25.68 -45.78
N GLY A 250 22.39 -24.72 -44.89
CA GLY A 250 21.07 -24.07 -44.77
C GLY A 250 20.07 -24.81 -43.89
N ASP A 251 20.44 -25.95 -43.29
CA ASP A 251 19.61 -26.66 -42.33
C ASP A 251 19.52 -25.92 -40.99
N VAL A 252 18.36 -25.98 -40.34
CA VAL A 252 18.13 -25.38 -39.02
C VAL A 252 18.74 -26.28 -37.94
N MET A 253 19.80 -25.80 -37.31
CA MET A 253 20.42 -26.41 -36.13
C MET A 253 19.82 -25.83 -34.86
N LYS A 254 19.47 -26.70 -33.91
CA LYS A 254 18.90 -26.33 -32.62
C LYS A 254 19.94 -26.53 -31.52
N TYR A 255 20.15 -25.50 -30.72
CA TYR A 255 21.02 -25.51 -29.55
C TYR A 255 20.16 -25.35 -28.30
N ASP A 256 20.20 -26.35 -27.43
CA ASP A 256 19.48 -26.34 -26.15
C ASP A 256 20.48 -25.97 -25.05
N SER A 257 20.32 -24.78 -24.48
CA SER A 257 21.25 -24.22 -23.50
C SER A 257 20.57 -24.05 -22.16
N LEU A 258 21.31 -24.35 -21.09
CA LEU A 258 20.88 -24.08 -19.72
C LEU A 258 21.30 -22.67 -19.32
N CYS A 259 20.37 -21.88 -18.79
CA CYS A 259 20.59 -20.49 -18.43
C CYS A 259 20.27 -20.24 -16.95
N LEU A 260 21.24 -19.69 -16.23
CA LEU A 260 21.07 -19.21 -14.87
C LEU A 260 20.46 -17.82 -14.88
N LEU A 261 19.45 -17.59 -14.04
CA LEU A 261 18.72 -16.33 -13.88
C LEU A 261 18.92 -15.78 -12.45
N PRO A 262 20.05 -15.10 -12.15
CA PRO A 262 20.29 -14.49 -10.85
C PRO A 262 19.21 -13.47 -10.45
N LEU A 263 18.59 -12.80 -11.44
CA LEU A 263 17.50 -11.84 -11.22
C LEU A 263 16.31 -12.46 -10.47
N ASN A 264 16.03 -13.74 -10.71
CA ASN A 264 14.92 -14.44 -10.05
C ASN A 264 15.15 -14.68 -8.56
N ILE A 265 16.42 -14.70 -8.09
CA ILE A 265 16.73 -14.75 -6.64
C ILE A 265 16.27 -13.46 -5.94
N VAL A 266 16.37 -12.32 -6.62
CA VAL A 266 15.87 -11.05 -6.08
C VAL A 266 14.34 -11.04 -6.11
N ASN A 267 13.75 -11.44 -7.25
CA ASN A 267 12.29 -11.48 -7.42
C ASN A 267 11.61 -12.38 -6.40
N GLU A 268 12.12 -13.60 -6.15
CA GLU A 268 11.53 -14.51 -5.17
C GLU A 268 11.42 -13.87 -3.78
N LYS A 269 12.43 -13.10 -3.34
CA LYS A 269 12.44 -12.47 -2.01
C LYS A 269 11.50 -11.27 -1.95
N ILE A 270 11.46 -10.46 -3.01
CA ILE A 270 10.54 -9.33 -3.11
C ILE A 270 9.09 -9.83 -3.03
N TYR A 271 8.72 -10.82 -3.85
CA TYR A 271 7.34 -11.29 -3.91
C TYR A 271 6.90 -12.05 -2.66
N VAL A 272 7.80 -12.75 -1.96
CA VAL A 272 7.50 -13.31 -0.62
C VAL A 272 7.17 -12.19 0.37
N LEU A 273 8.02 -11.16 0.44
CA LEU A 273 7.79 -10.03 1.33
C LEU A 273 6.48 -9.31 1.00
N LEU A 274 6.20 -9.08 -0.28
CA LEU A 274 4.98 -8.43 -0.75
C LEU A 274 3.72 -9.24 -0.41
N TRP A 275 3.78 -10.57 -0.51
CA TRP A 275 2.64 -11.42 -0.17
C TRP A 275 2.20 -11.22 1.28
N PHE A 276 3.12 -11.38 2.23
CA PHE A 276 2.81 -11.16 3.65
C PHE A 276 2.38 -9.73 3.92
N TRP A 277 3.06 -8.77 3.30
CA TRP A 277 2.76 -7.35 3.46
C TRP A 277 1.35 -6.99 2.98
N PHE A 278 0.92 -7.47 1.81
CA PHE A 278 -0.41 -7.19 1.26
C PHE A 278 -1.52 -7.81 2.12
N ILE A 279 -1.33 -9.02 2.64
CA ILE A 279 -2.30 -9.63 3.56
C ILE A 279 -2.42 -8.82 4.85
N ILE A 280 -1.30 -8.46 5.49
CA ILE A 280 -1.30 -7.60 6.69
C ILE A 280 -2.00 -6.27 6.39
N LEU A 281 -1.66 -5.64 5.27
CA LEU A 281 -2.24 -4.36 4.87
C LEU A 281 -3.75 -4.46 4.60
N ALA A 282 -4.22 -5.53 3.97
CA ALA A 282 -5.63 -5.79 3.73
C ALA A 282 -6.38 -5.96 5.07
N VAL A 283 -5.84 -6.76 6.00
CA VAL A 283 -6.42 -6.95 7.34
C VAL A 283 -6.47 -5.63 8.12
N CYS A 284 -5.37 -4.86 8.18
CA CYS A 284 -5.35 -3.56 8.83
C CYS A 284 -6.35 -2.56 8.20
N SER A 285 -6.58 -2.66 6.89
CA SER A 285 -7.54 -1.82 6.16
C SER A 285 -8.98 -2.22 6.46
N ALA A 286 -9.28 -3.52 6.48
CA ALA A 286 -10.59 -4.03 6.88
C ALA A 286 -10.93 -3.63 8.33
N ILE A 287 -9.98 -3.78 9.27
CA ILE A 287 -10.14 -3.36 10.67
C ILE A 287 -10.36 -1.84 10.75
N SER A 288 -9.61 -1.04 9.97
CA SER A 288 -9.79 0.42 9.92
C SER A 288 -11.20 0.81 9.48
N ILE A 289 -11.71 0.19 8.41
CA ILE A 289 -13.06 0.43 7.91
C ILE A 289 -14.10 -0.02 8.94
N LEU A 290 -13.95 -1.20 9.53
CA LEU A 290 -14.85 -1.70 10.57
C LEU A 290 -14.90 -0.73 11.76
N TYR A 291 -13.74 -0.23 12.21
CA TYR A 291 -13.68 0.78 13.26
C TYR A 291 -14.44 2.06 12.88
N LYS A 292 -14.38 2.50 11.62
CA LYS A 292 -15.18 3.65 11.15
C LYS A 292 -16.67 3.34 11.09
N VAL A 293 -17.07 2.16 10.66
CA VAL A 293 -18.48 1.73 10.68
C VAL A 293 -19.00 1.72 12.12
N LEU A 294 -18.23 1.20 13.08
CA LEU A 294 -18.57 1.26 14.51
C LEU A 294 -18.72 2.70 15.02
N LEU A 295 -17.84 3.62 14.60
CA LEU A 295 -17.97 5.04 14.93
C LEU A 295 -19.18 5.69 14.26
N ILE A 296 -19.59 5.26 13.07
CA ILE A 296 -20.79 5.76 12.40
C ILE A 296 -22.05 5.28 13.14
N SER A 297 -22.09 4.03 13.58
CA SER A 297 -23.27 3.46 14.24
C SER A 297 -23.40 3.83 15.72
N SER A 298 -22.29 3.89 16.47
CA SER A 298 -22.31 4.03 17.93
C SER A 298 -21.85 5.41 18.41
N ARG A 299 -22.74 6.11 19.13
CA ARG A 299 -22.41 7.37 19.83
C ARG A 299 -21.41 7.14 20.98
N THR A 300 -21.50 6.01 21.65
CA THR A 300 -20.59 5.63 22.74
C THR A 300 -19.15 5.47 22.22
N ALA A 301 -18.99 4.83 21.06
CA ALA A 301 -17.67 4.71 20.43
C ALA A 301 -17.07 6.08 20.07
N ARG A 302 -17.89 7.00 19.55
CA ARG A 302 -17.49 8.38 19.24
C ARG A 302 -17.01 9.14 20.49
N PHE A 303 -17.71 8.96 21.61
CA PHE A 303 -17.34 9.57 22.88
C PHE A 303 -15.96 9.11 23.35
N TYR A 304 -15.72 7.80 23.44
CA TYR A 304 -14.43 7.26 23.88
C TYR A 304 -13.29 7.64 22.93
N ALA A 305 -13.54 7.60 21.62
CA ALA A 305 -12.56 8.01 20.61
C ALA A 305 -12.15 9.48 20.77
N LEU A 306 -13.10 10.40 20.91
CA LEU A 306 -12.78 11.82 21.12
C LEU A 306 -12.12 12.07 22.49
N ARG A 307 -12.59 11.38 23.53
CA ARG A 307 -12.06 11.50 24.90
C ARG A 307 -10.61 11.04 25.04
N SER A 308 -10.19 10.05 24.25
CA SER A 308 -8.81 9.54 24.25
C SER A 308 -7.78 10.61 23.87
N ILE A 309 -8.20 11.56 23.03
CA ILE A 309 -7.39 12.66 22.50
C ILE A 309 -7.61 13.93 23.33
N ALA A 310 -8.86 14.30 23.58
CA ALA A 310 -9.25 15.52 24.30
C ALA A 310 -9.21 15.34 25.83
N ARG A 311 -8.05 14.98 26.38
CA ARG A 311 -7.92 14.56 27.80
C ARG A 311 -8.25 15.64 28.83
N LEU A 312 -8.00 16.91 28.49
CA LEU A 312 -8.23 18.08 29.36
C LEU A 312 -9.66 18.64 29.27
N THR A 313 -10.49 18.13 28.36
CA THR A 313 -11.87 18.62 28.21
C THR A 313 -12.81 17.88 29.17
N PRO A 314 -13.70 18.60 29.89
CA PRO A 314 -14.70 17.97 30.75
C PRO A 314 -15.54 16.93 30.01
N LYS A 315 -15.88 15.83 30.71
CA LYS A 315 -16.65 14.73 30.12
C LYS A 315 -18.02 15.20 29.60
N ASP A 316 -18.70 16.06 30.36
CA ASP A 316 -20.03 16.56 30.05
C ASP A 316 -20.06 17.36 28.74
N HIS A 317 -19.00 18.14 28.47
CA HIS A 317 -18.87 18.90 27.23
C HIS A 317 -18.77 17.96 26.01
N ILE A 318 -17.94 16.91 26.11
CA ILE A 318 -17.74 15.94 25.04
C ILE A 318 -19.03 15.14 24.79
N GLU A 319 -19.69 14.68 25.86
CA GLU A 319 -20.92 13.91 25.76
C GLU A 319 -22.04 14.70 25.07
N ARG A 320 -22.21 15.97 25.46
CA ARG A 320 -23.24 16.83 24.86
C ARG A 320 -22.99 17.08 23.38
N ILE A 321 -21.74 17.31 22.97
CA ILE A 321 -21.37 17.46 21.56
C ILE A 321 -21.67 16.18 20.79
N VAL A 322 -21.24 15.01 21.29
CA VAL A 322 -21.47 13.73 20.62
C VAL A 322 -22.97 13.43 20.48
N ARG A 323 -23.81 13.85 21.43
CA ARG A 323 -25.27 13.70 21.37
C ARG A 323 -25.94 14.65 20.36
N LYS A 324 -25.49 15.91 20.26
CA LYS A 324 -26.14 16.96 19.43
C LYS A 324 -25.60 17.03 17.99
N THR A 325 -24.42 16.48 17.71
CA THR A 325 -23.73 16.62 16.43
C THR A 325 -23.87 15.38 15.52
N SER A 326 -23.84 15.62 14.20
CA SER A 326 -23.82 14.54 13.20
C SER A 326 -22.45 13.84 13.20
N TYR A 327 -22.35 12.66 12.56
CA TYR A 327 -21.05 11.98 12.39
C TYR A 327 -20.04 12.86 11.64
N GLY A 328 -20.50 13.61 10.63
CA GLY A 328 -19.64 14.49 9.85
C GLY A 328 -19.01 15.59 10.71
N ASP A 329 -19.81 16.24 11.54
CA ASP A 329 -19.32 17.28 12.46
C ASP A 329 -18.36 16.69 13.49
N TRP A 330 -18.73 15.55 14.10
CA TRP A 330 -17.88 14.83 15.03
C TRP A 330 -16.54 14.46 14.40
N PHE A 331 -16.51 14.04 13.14
CA PHE A 331 -15.29 13.72 12.42
C PHE A 331 -14.38 14.96 12.27
N VAL A 332 -14.94 16.13 11.98
CA VAL A 332 -14.16 17.38 11.94
C VAL A 332 -13.63 17.74 13.33
N PHE A 333 -14.43 17.61 14.39
CA PHE A 333 -13.94 17.82 15.77
C PHE A 333 -12.82 16.84 16.14
N PHE A 334 -12.95 15.58 15.76
CA PHE A 334 -11.91 14.57 15.97
C PHE A 334 -10.63 14.91 15.20
N LEU A 335 -10.75 15.48 14.00
CA LEU A 335 -9.62 15.92 13.21
C LEU A 335 -8.96 17.17 13.81
N LEU A 336 -9.75 18.13 14.29
CA LEU A 336 -9.25 19.31 15.01
C LEU A 336 -8.51 18.92 16.29
N ALA A 337 -9.08 18.01 17.09
CA ALA A 337 -8.44 17.52 18.32
C ALA A 337 -7.06 16.89 18.07
N LYS A 338 -6.83 16.30 16.87
CA LYS A 338 -5.54 15.74 16.47
C LYS A 338 -4.51 16.77 16.02
N ASN A 339 -4.95 17.96 15.63
CA ASN A 339 -4.14 18.98 14.96
C ASN A 339 -4.01 20.29 15.74
N MET A 340 -4.74 20.41 16.85
CA MET A 340 -4.77 21.57 17.71
C MET A 340 -4.21 21.19 19.08
N GLU A 341 -3.57 22.16 19.73
CA GLU A 341 -3.12 21.99 21.11
C GLU A 341 -4.34 21.74 22.05
N VAL A 342 -4.14 20.92 23.08
CA VAL A 342 -5.24 20.35 23.87
C VAL A 342 -5.99 21.42 24.68
N ILE A 343 -5.32 22.47 25.17
CA ILE A 343 -5.95 23.61 25.87
C ILE A 343 -6.76 24.46 24.88
N ASN A 344 -6.24 24.73 23.69
CA ASN A 344 -6.97 25.45 22.65
C ASN A 344 -8.26 24.69 22.26
N PHE A 345 -8.19 23.37 22.08
CA PHE A 345 -9.37 22.53 21.82
C PHE A 345 -10.39 22.59 22.95
N ARG A 346 -9.94 22.51 24.21
CA ARG A 346 -10.82 22.65 25.38
C ARG A 346 -11.58 23.97 25.37
N ASN A 347 -10.90 25.08 25.10
CA ASN A 347 -11.50 26.41 25.12
C ASN A 347 -12.56 26.56 24.02
N VAL A 348 -12.26 26.10 22.79
CA VAL A 348 -13.24 26.06 21.68
C VAL A 348 -14.48 25.26 22.05
N LEU A 349 -14.29 24.08 22.67
CA LEU A 349 -15.42 23.25 23.10
C LEU A 349 -16.23 23.88 24.24
N ALA A 350 -15.57 24.56 25.17
CA ALA A 350 -16.25 25.26 26.27
C ALA A 350 -17.11 26.42 25.77
N ASP A 351 -16.63 27.18 24.79
CA ASP A 351 -17.43 28.26 24.20
C ASP A 351 -18.59 27.75 23.34
N LEU A 352 -18.38 26.66 22.60
CA LEU A 352 -19.45 25.99 21.87
C LEU A 352 -20.50 25.36 22.82
N HIS A 353 -20.08 24.92 24.01
CA HIS A 353 -20.97 24.33 25.02
C HIS A 353 -22.02 25.32 25.52
N LYS A 354 -21.62 26.56 25.79
CA LYS A 354 -22.52 27.64 26.26
C LYS A 354 -23.66 27.90 25.28
N ASP A 355 -23.41 27.75 23.99
CA ASP A 355 -24.44 27.95 22.96
C ASP A 355 -25.41 26.77 22.87
N PHE A 356 -24.97 25.55 23.21
CA PHE A 356 -25.87 24.39 23.25
C PHE A 356 -26.84 24.44 24.43
N ASP A 357 -26.62 25.31 25.42
CA ASP A 357 -27.56 25.60 26.51
C ASP A 357 -28.67 26.58 26.09
N ILE A 358 -28.46 27.33 25.00
CA ILE A 358 -29.47 28.22 24.43
C ILE A 358 -30.32 27.39 23.45
N PRO A 359 -31.65 27.28 23.64
CA PRO A 359 -32.51 26.67 22.63
C PRO A 359 -32.28 27.41 21.31
N LEU A 360 -32.05 26.68 20.22
CA LEU A 360 -32.02 27.26 18.88
C LEU A 360 -33.33 28.03 18.71
N LEU A 361 -33.26 29.36 18.74
CA LEU A 361 -34.38 30.21 18.39
C LEU A 361 -34.71 29.86 16.94
N ASN A 362 -35.81 29.15 16.74
CA ASN A 362 -36.47 29.14 15.44
C ASN A 362 -36.79 30.59 15.11
N ASN A 363 -36.70 30.95 13.84
CA ASN A 363 -37.09 32.27 13.34
C ASN A 363 -38.55 32.64 13.60
N ASP A 364 -39.34 31.71 14.15
CA ASP A 364 -40.68 31.96 14.66
C ASP A 364 -40.62 31.89 16.19
N GLY A 365 -40.74 33.05 16.84
CA GLY A 365 -40.60 33.23 18.29
C GLY A 365 -41.67 32.50 19.12
N MET A 366 -41.61 31.17 19.18
CA MET A 366 -42.38 30.36 20.11
C MET A 366 -41.50 29.27 20.74
N ALA A 367 -41.36 29.37 22.05
CA ALA A 367 -40.73 28.34 22.88
C ALA A 367 -41.65 27.11 22.95
N THR A 368 -41.25 26.00 22.32
CA THR A 368 -41.86 24.70 22.61
C THR A 368 -41.25 24.15 23.90
N SER A 369 -42.03 24.26 24.98
CA SER A 369 -41.92 23.42 26.17
C SER A 369 -42.19 21.96 25.77
N SER A 370 -41.32 21.03 26.16
CA SER A 370 -41.66 19.61 26.14
C SER A 370 -41.16 18.96 27.44
N ALA A 371 -42.14 18.47 28.20
CA ALA A 371 -42.02 17.46 29.24
C ALA A 371 -41.49 16.12 28.68
#